data_AF-A0AAU7UEK3-F1
#
_entry.id   AF-A0AAU7UEK3-F1
#
_cell.length_a   1.000
_cell.length_b   1.000
_cell.length_c   1.000
_cell.angle_alpha   90.00
_cell.angle_beta   90.00
_cell.angle_gamma   90.00
#
_symmetry.space_group_name_H-M   'P 1'
#
loop_
_entity.id
_entity.type
_entity.pdbx_description
1 polymer ?
#
loop_
_entity_poly.entity_id
_entity_poly.type
_entity_poly.pdbx_seq_one_letter_code
_entity_poly.pdbx_strand_id
1 'polypeptide(L)'
;MNTDAFEGRLRALEYYHSLKIVSGAWVVLRVGRRGFSRFTQERFSKPFDDRFHTLMVATAQALLEEFQGVYAHTESDEISVLFPPTWTMFDRELEKLVSLSAGMASATFTLACGERVTFDSRAWIGVTAQDVVDYFRWRQSDAARCALNGWACWTLRQEGPAWPRPLARSKARPRPSRTSCCTSGV
;
A
#
# COMPACT_ATOMS: atom_id res chain seq x y z
N MET A 1 -3.65 -7.33 47.36
CA MET A 1 -3.95 -6.30 46.33
C MET A 1 -5.07 -6.86 45.48
N ASN A 2 -6.16 -6.14 45.25
CA ASN A 2 -7.24 -6.63 44.38
C ASN A 2 -6.77 -6.53 42.92
N THR A 3 -6.52 -7.69 42.30
CA THR A 3 -5.95 -7.79 40.96
C THR A 3 -6.86 -7.15 39.91
N ASP A 4 -8.18 -7.35 40.01
CA ASP A 4 -9.14 -6.79 39.05
C ASP A 4 -9.20 -5.26 39.11
N ALA A 5 -9.14 -4.70 40.34
CA ALA A 5 -9.09 -3.25 40.52
C ALA A 5 -7.78 -2.65 39.99
N PHE A 6 -6.67 -3.38 40.12
CA PHE A 6 -5.38 -2.99 39.57
C PHE A 6 -5.38 -3.03 38.03
N GLU A 7 -5.90 -4.10 37.44
CA GLU A 7 -6.07 -4.23 35.99
C GLU A 7 -6.98 -3.14 35.42
N GLY A 8 -8.15 -2.91 36.03
CA GLY A 8 -9.09 -1.89 35.59
C GLY A 8 -8.48 -0.50 35.58
N ARG A 9 -7.68 -0.16 36.61
CA ARG A 9 -6.94 1.11 36.66
C ARG A 9 -5.94 1.23 35.52
N LEU A 10 -5.19 0.16 35.20
CA LEU A 10 -4.19 0.20 34.14
C LEU A 10 -4.83 0.26 32.74
N ARG A 11 -5.90 -0.50 32.48
CA ARG A 11 -6.66 -0.44 31.22
C ARG A 11 -7.25 0.94 30.96
N ALA A 12 -7.68 1.65 32.00
CA ALA A 12 -8.18 3.02 31.88
C ALA A 12 -7.12 4.04 31.42
N LEU A 13 -5.83 3.68 31.48
CA LEU A 13 -4.71 4.50 31.00
C LEU A 13 -4.32 4.19 29.55
N GLU A 14 -4.88 3.15 28.94
CA GLU A 14 -4.66 2.88 27.51
C GLU A 14 -5.43 3.90 26.67
N TYR A 15 -4.76 4.49 25.68
CA TYR A 15 -5.32 5.55 24.85
C TYR A 15 -5.36 5.11 23.40
N TYR A 16 -6.58 5.03 22.85
CA TYR A 16 -6.84 4.63 21.47
C TYR A 16 -7.83 5.60 20.85
N HIS A 17 -7.68 5.86 19.57
CA HIS A 17 -8.69 6.58 18.81
C HIS A 17 -9.78 5.56 18.41
N SER A 18 -10.92 5.61 19.09
CA SER A 18 -12.05 4.69 18.92
C SER A 18 -12.86 4.92 17.64
N LEU A 19 -12.17 5.23 16.53
CA LEU A 19 -12.77 5.38 15.22
C LEU A 19 -13.19 4.02 14.67
N LYS A 20 -14.47 3.92 14.33
CA LYS A 20 -15.03 2.79 13.62
C LYS A 20 -15.44 3.20 12.23
N ILE A 21 -15.15 2.34 11.26
CA ILE A 21 -15.61 2.53 9.90
C ILE A 21 -17.13 2.34 9.88
N VAL A 22 -17.85 3.30 9.26
CA VAL A 22 -19.31 3.26 9.16
C VAL A 22 -19.81 1.91 8.64
N SER A 23 -20.84 1.37 9.30
CA SER A 23 -21.46 0.10 8.91
C SER A 23 -22.15 0.21 7.55
N GLY A 24 -22.16 -0.88 6.79
CA GLY A 24 -22.78 -0.92 5.45
C GLY A 24 -21.98 -0.22 4.34
N ALA A 25 -20.79 0.30 4.63
CA ALA A 25 -19.88 0.82 3.61
C ALA A 25 -18.85 -0.21 3.16
N TRP A 26 -18.47 -0.12 1.90
CA TRP A 26 -17.32 -0.81 1.34
C TRP A 26 -16.04 -0.28 1.96
N VAL A 27 -15.07 -1.17 2.16
CA VAL A 27 -13.76 -0.82 2.70
C VAL A 27 -12.69 -1.33 1.77
N VAL A 28 -11.67 -0.51 1.54
CA VAL A 28 -10.42 -0.97 0.95
C VAL A 28 -9.29 -0.70 1.94
N LEU A 29 -8.61 -1.74 2.39
CA LEU A 29 -7.33 -1.58 3.08
C LEU A 29 -6.25 -1.49 2.02
N ARG A 30 -5.63 -0.31 1.92
CA ARG A 30 -4.48 -0.10 1.05
C ARG A 30 -3.21 -0.07 1.87
N VAL A 31 -2.32 -0.99 1.56
CA VAL A 31 -1.02 -1.17 2.19
C VAL A 31 0.05 -0.72 1.19
N GLY A 32 0.99 0.12 1.62
CA GLY A 32 2.04 0.67 0.77
C GLY A 32 3.38 0.60 1.48
N ARG A 33 4.48 0.43 0.73
CA ARG A 33 5.79 0.26 1.34
C ARG A 33 6.38 1.60 1.77
N ARG A 34 7.04 1.63 2.94
CA ARG A 34 7.81 2.78 3.41
C ARG A 34 9.27 2.68 2.95
N GLY A 35 9.82 3.77 2.40
CA GLY A 35 11.27 3.87 2.10
C GLY A 35 11.68 3.19 0.79
N PHE A 36 11.04 3.55 -0.32
CA PHE A 36 11.16 2.78 -1.57
C PHE A 36 12.53 2.84 -2.27
N SER A 37 13.23 3.98 -2.20
CA SER A 37 14.30 4.30 -3.16
C SER A 37 15.60 3.51 -2.96
N ARG A 38 16.08 3.26 -1.73
CA ARG A 38 17.38 2.61 -1.54
C ARG A 38 17.33 1.08 -1.69
N PHE A 39 16.35 0.43 -1.07
CA PHE A 39 16.25 -1.04 -1.05
C PHE A 39 16.02 -1.63 -2.45
N THR A 40 15.30 -0.93 -3.33
CA THR A 40 14.93 -1.48 -4.64
C THR A 40 15.91 -1.19 -5.75
N GLN A 41 16.70 -0.12 -5.63
CA GLN A 41 17.69 0.23 -6.64
C GLN A 41 18.86 -0.75 -6.67
N GLU A 42 19.20 -1.33 -5.53
CA GLU A 42 20.38 -2.21 -5.41
C GLU A 42 20.04 -3.69 -5.67
N ARG A 43 18.77 -4.10 -5.60
CA ARG A 43 18.39 -5.53 -5.49
C ARG A 43 17.40 -6.04 -6.53
N PHE A 44 16.69 -5.15 -7.21
CA PHE A 44 15.69 -5.54 -8.20
C PHE A 44 15.98 -4.90 -9.55
N SER A 45 15.63 -5.64 -10.58
CA SER A 45 15.76 -5.24 -11.98
C SER A 45 14.88 -4.04 -12.27
N LYS A 46 15.31 -3.22 -13.23
CA LYS A 46 14.58 -2.04 -13.68
C LYS A 46 14.29 -2.17 -15.17
N PRO A 47 13.11 -1.72 -15.65
CA PRO A 47 12.05 -1.05 -14.90
C PRO A 47 11.14 -1.98 -14.09
N PHE A 48 11.14 -3.28 -14.39
CA PHE A 48 10.29 -4.29 -13.77
C PHE A 48 11.09 -5.50 -13.27
N ASP A 49 10.69 -6.10 -12.14
CA ASP A 49 11.30 -7.31 -11.59
C ASP A 49 10.25 -8.36 -11.18
N ASP A 50 10.30 -9.52 -11.84
CA ASP A 50 9.34 -10.61 -11.63
C ASP A 50 9.38 -11.20 -10.21
N ARG A 51 10.56 -11.19 -9.56
CA ARG A 51 10.67 -11.68 -8.18
C ARG A 51 9.97 -10.73 -7.23
N PHE A 52 10.16 -9.42 -7.42
CA PHE A 52 9.45 -8.42 -6.62
C PHE A 52 7.93 -8.54 -6.82
N HIS A 53 7.47 -8.70 -8.05
CA HIS A 53 6.06 -8.97 -8.35
C HIS A 53 5.54 -10.20 -7.59
N THR A 54 6.27 -11.31 -7.64
CA THR A 54 5.89 -12.55 -6.95
C THR A 54 5.79 -12.35 -5.44
N LEU A 55 6.72 -11.61 -4.82
CA LEU A 55 6.70 -11.30 -3.39
C LEU A 55 5.48 -10.44 -3.01
N MET A 56 5.13 -9.46 -3.86
CA MET A 56 3.96 -8.60 -3.64
C MET A 56 2.65 -9.38 -3.80
N VAL A 57 2.56 -10.29 -4.77
CA VAL A 57 1.40 -11.19 -4.94
C VAL A 57 1.25 -12.12 -3.74
N ALA A 58 2.32 -12.75 -3.27
CA ALA A 58 2.27 -13.60 -2.09
C ALA A 58 1.84 -12.83 -0.82
N THR A 59 2.33 -11.59 -0.67
CA THR A 59 1.93 -10.70 0.43
C THR A 59 0.45 -10.33 0.32
N ALA A 60 -0.05 -10.08 -0.90
CA ALA A 60 -1.45 -9.77 -1.14
C ALA A 60 -2.37 -10.97 -0.86
N GLN A 61 -1.94 -12.19 -1.21
CA GLN A 61 -2.65 -13.43 -0.87
C GLN A 61 -2.78 -13.60 0.64
N ALA A 62 -1.67 -13.44 1.38
CA ALA A 62 -1.70 -13.52 2.85
C ALA A 62 -2.66 -12.50 3.48
N LEU A 63 -2.68 -11.25 2.98
CA LEU A 63 -3.64 -10.24 3.45
C LEU A 63 -5.08 -10.60 3.10
N LEU A 64 -5.32 -11.10 1.90
CA LEU A 64 -6.65 -11.47 1.43
C LEU A 64 -7.21 -12.64 2.26
N GLU A 65 -6.39 -13.64 2.57
CA GLU A 65 -6.76 -14.78 3.41
C GLU A 65 -6.99 -14.38 4.87
N GLU A 66 -6.03 -13.67 5.49
CA GLU A 66 -6.11 -13.27 6.91
C GLU A 66 -7.33 -12.41 7.20
N PHE A 67 -7.58 -11.40 6.36
CA PHE A 67 -8.67 -10.44 6.59
C PHE A 67 -9.98 -10.84 5.91
N GLN A 68 -10.01 -11.98 5.20
CA GLN A 68 -11.17 -12.48 4.47
C GLN A 68 -11.68 -11.48 3.41
N GLY A 69 -10.73 -10.93 2.63
CA GLY A 69 -10.99 -10.01 1.53
C GLY A 69 -11.64 -10.70 0.33
N VAL A 70 -12.39 -9.95 -0.47
CA VAL A 70 -13.07 -10.50 -1.67
C VAL A 70 -12.28 -10.28 -2.96
N TYR A 71 -11.36 -9.32 -2.97
CA TYR A 71 -10.54 -8.98 -4.13
C TYR A 71 -9.27 -8.26 -3.67
N ALA A 72 -8.13 -8.55 -4.32
CA ALA A 72 -6.88 -7.85 -4.11
C ALA A 72 -6.32 -7.32 -5.43
N HIS A 73 -5.74 -6.12 -5.38
CA HIS A 73 -5.05 -5.49 -6.50
C HIS A 73 -3.65 -5.07 -6.06
N THR A 74 -2.64 -5.44 -6.85
CA THR A 74 -1.24 -5.08 -6.59
C THR A 74 -0.74 -4.12 -7.67
N GLU A 75 -0.09 -3.04 -7.25
CA GLU A 75 0.54 -2.06 -8.13
C GLU A 75 1.91 -1.72 -7.54
N SER A 76 3.01 -2.10 -8.22
CA SER A 76 4.37 -1.86 -7.72
C SER A 76 4.51 -2.31 -6.26
N ASP A 77 4.56 -1.36 -5.32
CA ASP A 77 4.75 -1.54 -3.89
C ASP A 77 3.51 -1.28 -3.05
N GLU A 78 2.35 -1.14 -3.70
CA GLU A 78 1.04 -0.99 -3.09
C GLU A 78 0.19 -2.25 -3.30
N ILE A 79 -0.60 -2.59 -2.27
CA ILE A 79 -1.60 -3.65 -2.29
C ILE A 79 -2.91 -3.04 -1.80
N SER A 80 -3.99 -3.26 -2.52
CA SER A 80 -5.35 -2.84 -2.14
C SER A 80 -6.24 -4.05 -1.99
N VAL A 81 -6.78 -4.29 -0.79
CA VAL A 81 -7.70 -5.41 -0.50
C VAL A 81 -9.10 -4.87 -0.25
N LEU A 82 -10.08 -5.39 -0.98
CA LEU A 82 -11.49 -4.99 -0.92
C LEU A 82 -12.28 -5.85 0.07
N PHE A 83 -13.15 -5.19 0.83
CA PHE A 83 -14.08 -5.81 1.78
C PHE A 83 -15.52 -5.32 1.53
N PRO A 84 -16.51 -6.23 1.56
CA PRO A 84 -17.91 -5.90 1.32
C PRO A 84 -18.54 -5.13 2.49
N PRO A 85 -19.72 -4.50 2.28
CA PRO A 85 -20.49 -3.82 3.32
C PRO A 85 -20.81 -4.67 4.55
N THR A 86 -20.93 -5.98 4.37
CA THR A 86 -21.23 -6.97 5.41
C THR A 86 -20.02 -7.37 6.25
N TRP A 87 -18.82 -6.89 5.93
CA TRP A 87 -17.60 -7.26 6.64
C TRP A 87 -17.50 -6.53 7.99
N THR A 88 -17.31 -7.29 9.07
CA THR A 88 -17.37 -6.79 10.46
C THR A 88 -16.15 -7.13 11.30
N MET A 89 -15.04 -7.54 10.66
CA MET A 89 -13.83 -7.95 11.37
C MET A 89 -13.32 -6.84 12.30
N PHE A 90 -12.88 -7.24 13.51
CA PHE A 90 -12.42 -6.33 14.57
C PHE A 90 -13.39 -5.20 14.91
N ASP A 91 -14.70 -5.43 14.75
CA ASP A 91 -15.75 -4.42 14.94
C ASP A 91 -15.52 -3.14 14.12
N ARG A 92 -14.83 -3.29 12.97
CA ARG A 92 -14.45 -2.22 12.05
C ARG A 92 -13.64 -1.11 12.70
N GLU A 93 -12.91 -1.41 13.78
CA GLU A 93 -12.01 -0.47 14.46
C GLU A 93 -10.81 -0.13 13.57
N LEU A 94 -10.74 1.13 13.14
CA LEU A 94 -9.78 1.57 12.14
C LEU A 94 -8.32 1.33 12.57
N GLU A 95 -8.00 1.61 13.84
CA GLU A 95 -6.65 1.43 14.37
C GLU A 95 -6.19 -0.03 14.32
N LYS A 96 -7.05 -0.98 14.71
CA LYS A 96 -6.75 -2.41 14.62
C LYS A 96 -6.58 -2.85 13.17
N LEU A 97 -7.48 -2.44 12.30
CA LEU A 97 -7.42 -2.80 10.88
C LEU A 97 -6.15 -2.32 10.21
N VAL A 98 -5.80 -1.05 10.39
CA VAL A 98 -4.60 -0.45 9.79
C VAL A 98 -3.33 -1.03 10.39
N SER A 99 -3.25 -1.17 11.71
CA SER A 99 -2.03 -1.70 12.36
C SER A 99 -1.78 -3.16 12.01
N LEU A 100 -2.82 -4.01 12.06
CA LEU A 100 -2.67 -5.44 11.77
C LEU A 100 -2.40 -5.69 10.28
N SER A 101 -3.05 -4.97 9.37
CA SER A 101 -2.78 -5.14 7.93
C SER A 101 -1.39 -4.68 7.54
N ALA A 102 -0.90 -3.56 8.09
CA ALA A 102 0.48 -3.12 7.90
C ALA A 102 1.48 -4.13 8.50
N GLY A 103 1.18 -4.65 9.70
CA GLY A 103 1.99 -5.66 10.37
C GLY A 103 2.09 -6.97 9.58
N MET A 104 0.95 -7.48 9.12
CA MET A 104 0.87 -8.70 8.31
C MET A 104 1.66 -8.56 7.01
N ALA A 105 1.47 -7.45 6.27
CA ALA A 105 2.22 -7.22 5.05
C ALA A 105 3.73 -7.13 5.29
N SER A 106 4.13 -6.39 6.33
CA SER A 106 5.54 -6.25 6.71
C SER A 106 6.17 -7.59 7.09
N ALA A 107 5.47 -8.41 7.87
CA ALA A 107 5.95 -9.72 8.32
C ALA A 107 6.09 -10.67 7.13
N THR A 108 5.03 -10.84 6.34
CA THR A 108 5.01 -11.74 5.18
C THR A 108 6.07 -11.36 4.15
N PHE A 109 6.14 -10.08 3.77
CA PHE A 109 7.12 -9.64 2.80
C PHE A 109 8.54 -9.78 3.34
N THR A 110 8.80 -9.42 4.60
CA THR A 110 10.13 -9.54 5.23
C THR A 110 10.61 -10.98 5.26
N LEU A 111 9.75 -11.92 5.65
CA LEU A 111 10.07 -13.33 5.71
C LEU A 111 10.37 -13.90 4.31
N ALA A 112 9.56 -13.52 3.32
CA ALA A 112 9.72 -14.01 1.95
C ALA A 112 10.94 -13.39 1.24
N CYS A 113 11.25 -12.12 1.49
CA CYS A 113 12.36 -11.43 0.82
C CYS A 113 13.71 -11.52 1.57
N GLY A 114 13.69 -11.91 2.85
CA GLY A 114 14.88 -12.06 3.69
C GLY A 114 15.45 -10.74 4.23
N GLU A 115 14.75 -9.61 4.06
CA GLU A 115 15.18 -8.29 4.53
C GLU A 115 14.03 -7.59 5.25
N ARG A 116 14.36 -6.78 6.25
CA ARG A 116 13.41 -5.95 6.99
C ARG A 116 12.73 -4.95 6.04
N VAL A 117 11.44 -5.16 5.81
CA VAL A 117 10.58 -4.27 5.05
C VAL A 117 9.41 -3.83 5.92
N THR A 118 9.05 -2.56 5.80
CA THR A 118 7.92 -1.98 6.54
C THR A 118 6.91 -1.41 5.57
N PHE A 119 5.65 -1.65 5.88
CA PHE A 119 4.51 -1.10 5.18
C PHE A 119 3.71 -0.16 6.09
N ASP A 120 3.10 0.86 5.50
CA ASP A 120 2.00 1.60 6.08
C ASP A 120 0.67 1.11 5.50
N SER A 121 -0.41 1.27 6.26
CA SER A 121 -1.76 0.92 5.81
C SER A 121 -2.69 2.10 6.01
N ARG A 122 -3.73 2.15 5.18
CA ARG A 122 -4.82 3.14 5.27
C ARG A 122 -6.12 2.51 4.79
N ALA A 123 -7.22 2.89 5.42
CA ALA A 123 -8.54 2.53 4.93
C ALA A 123 -9.07 3.60 3.95
N TRP A 124 -9.65 3.14 2.86
CA TRP A 124 -10.54 3.91 2.00
C TRP A 124 -11.97 3.37 2.17
N ILE A 125 -12.95 4.25 2.10
CA ILE A 125 -14.37 3.92 2.36
C ILE A 125 -15.19 4.39 1.17
N GLY A 126 -16.06 3.51 0.66
CA GLY A 126 -17.02 3.80 -0.41
C GLY A 126 -18.43 3.41 0.00
N VAL A 127 -19.44 4.15 -0.46
CA VAL A 127 -20.85 3.89 -0.08
C VAL A 127 -21.51 2.98 -1.10
N THR A 128 -21.18 3.16 -2.38
CA THR A 128 -21.78 2.43 -3.50
C THR A 128 -20.79 1.46 -4.13
N ALA A 129 -21.31 0.45 -4.84
CA ALA A 129 -20.47 -0.41 -5.67
C ALA A 129 -19.75 0.38 -6.78
N GLN A 130 -20.34 1.49 -7.24
CA GLN A 130 -19.71 2.35 -8.23
C GLN A 130 -18.46 3.05 -7.68
N ASP A 131 -18.47 3.48 -6.41
CA ASP A 131 -17.29 4.06 -5.76
C ASP A 131 -16.12 3.06 -5.75
N VAL A 132 -16.41 1.77 -5.54
CA VAL A 132 -15.41 0.70 -5.59
C VAL A 132 -14.83 0.54 -6.99
N VAL A 133 -15.70 0.51 -8.01
CA VAL A 133 -15.27 0.44 -9.41
C VAL A 133 -14.37 1.64 -9.75
N ASP A 134 -14.75 2.84 -9.34
CA ASP A 134 -13.98 4.05 -9.62
C ASP A 134 -12.66 4.10 -8.84
N TYR A 135 -12.64 3.57 -7.62
CA TYR A 135 -11.40 3.36 -6.87
C TYR A 135 -10.41 2.47 -7.64
N PHE A 136 -10.86 1.30 -8.12
CA PHE A 136 -9.96 0.38 -8.83
C PHE A 136 -9.60 0.87 -10.24
N ARG A 137 -10.48 1.60 -10.93
CA ARG A 137 -10.12 2.32 -12.15
C ARG A 137 -9.04 3.36 -11.90
N TRP A 138 -9.14 4.10 -10.79
CA TRP A 138 -8.13 5.06 -10.38
C TRP A 138 -6.78 4.40 -10.09
N ARG A 139 -6.76 3.24 -9.41
CA ARG A 139 -5.52 2.47 -9.19
C ARG A 139 -4.94 1.92 -10.48
N GLN A 140 -5.76 1.31 -11.33
CA GLN A 140 -5.32 0.79 -12.62
C GLN A 140 -4.76 1.89 -13.55
N SER A 141 -5.39 3.07 -13.57
CA SER A 141 -4.89 4.21 -14.35
C SER A 141 -3.57 4.75 -13.81
N ASP A 142 -3.37 4.71 -12.49
CA ASP A 142 -2.10 5.11 -11.85
C ASP A 142 -0.99 4.11 -12.19
N ALA A 143 -1.30 2.81 -12.10
CA ALA A 143 -0.40 1.72 -12.46
C ALA A 143 0.08 1.83 -13.90
N ALA A 144 -0.85 2.02 -14.84
CA ALA A 144 -0.51 2.18 -16.26
C ALA A 144 0.40 3.40 -16.50
N ARG A 145 0.08 4.53 -15.84
CA ARG A 145 0.89 5.75 -15.93
C ARG A 145 2.28 5.57 -15.32
N CYS A 146 2.40 4.92 -14.17
CA CYS A 146 3.68 4.67 -13.53
C CYS A 146 4.51 3.64 -14.30
N ALA A 147 3.90 2.58 -14.83
CA ALA A 147 4.57 1.60 -15.68
C ALA A 147 5.13 2.25 -16.95
N LEU A 148 4.34 3.04 -17.68
CA LEU A 148 4.80 3.71 -18.90
C LEU A 148 5.93 4.71 -18.61
N ASN A 149 5.77 5.55 -17.58
CA ASN A 149 6.79 6.51 -17.19
C ASN A 149 8.08 5.82 -16.70
N GLY A 150 7.94 4.76 -15.91
CA GLY A 150 9.05 3.97 -15.39
C GLY A 150 9.82 3.32 -16.54
N TRP A 151 9.12 2.66 -17.46
CA TRP A 151 9.71 2.06 -18.65
C TRP A 151 10.45 3.09 -19.49
N ALA A 152 9.81 4.19 -19.89
CA ALA A 152 10.45 5.23 -20.69
C ALA A 152 11.69 5.83 -20.01
N CYS A 153 11.59 6.14 -18.71
CA CYS A 153 12.71 6.68 -17.92
C CYS A 153 13.92 5.71 -17.89
N TRP A 154 13.69 4.42 -17.68
CA TRP A 154 14.77 3.43 -17.57
C TRP A 154 15.34 3.02 -18.93
N THR A 155 14.51 2.91 -19.97
CA THR A 155 15.00 2.67 -21.35
C THR A 155 15.92 3.81 -21.80
N LEU A 156 15.49 5.07 -21.64
CA LEU A 156 16.31 6.24 -22.02
C LEU A 156 17.62 6.35 -21.22
N ARG A 157 17.65 5.87 -19.97
CA ARG A 157 18.89 5.83 -19.17
C ARG A 157 19.87 4.76 -19.63
N GLN A 158 19.37 3.65 -20.17
CA GLN A 158 20.18 2.54 -20.64
C GLN A 158 20.76 2.78 -22.04
N GLU A 159 20.11 3.59 -22.89
CA GLU A 159 20.51 3.82 -24.29
C GLU A 159 21.59 4.91 -24.52
N GLY A 160 22.05 5.65 -23.49
CA GLY A 160 23.23 6.54 -23.61
C GLY A 160 22.98 8.00 -24.07
N PRO A 161 24.04 8.85 -24.14
CA PRO A 161 24.06 10.26 -23.68
C PRO A 161 23.44 11.33 -24.60
N ALA A 162 22.65 10.96 -25.61
CA ALA A 162 22.10 11.93 -26.57
C ALA A 162 20.95 12.80 -26.02
N TRP A 163 20.45 12.52 -24.82
CA TRP A 163 19.35 13.27 -24.21
C TRP A 163 19.87 14.30 -23.20
N PRO A 164 19.50 15.60 -23.30
CA PRO A 164 19.87 16.58 -22.30
C PRO A 164 19.32 16.13 -20.94
N ARG A 165 20.15 16.20 -19.90
CA ARG A 165 19.70 16.03 -18.50
C ARG A 165 18.39 16.83 -18.34
N PRO A 166 17.32 16.24 -17.80
CA PRO A 166 16.03 16.92 -17.75
C PRO A 166 16.25 18.26 -17.06
N LEU A 167 15.95 19.34 -17.80
CA LEU A 167 16.05 20.71 -17.33
C LEU A 167 15.49 20.77 -15.92
N ALA A 168 16.28 21.35 -15.00
CA ALA A 168 15.81 21.70 -13.67
C ALA A 168 14.40 22.31 -13.81
N ARG A 169 13.42 21.66 -13.16
CA ARG A 169 12.00 21.98 -13.20
C ARG A 169 11.74 23.48 -13.38
N SER A 170 11.19 23.89 -14.52
CA SER A 170 10.52 25.19 -14.59
C SER A 170 9.31 25.14 -13.65
N LYS A 171 9.25 26.07 -12.71
CA LYS A 171 8.28 26.14 -11.58
C LYS A 171 6.82 26.42 -12.01
N ALA A 172 6.45 26.19 -13.27
CA ALA A 172 5.23 26.75 -13.85
C ALA A 172 4.17 25.73 -14.29
N ARG A 173 4.24 24.45 -13.87
CA ARG A 173 3.10 23.52 -14.04
C ARG A 173 2.36 23.32 -12.71
N PRO A 174 1.02 23.40 -12.68
CA PRO A 174 0.25 23.12 -11.48
C PRO A 174 0.59 21.69 -11.04
N ARG A 175 0.99 21.52 -9.78
CA ARG A 175 1.47 20.23 -9.23
C ARG A 175 0.38 19.16 -9.43
N PRO A 176 0.57 18.14 -10.29
CA PRO A 176 -0.10 16.89 -10.05
C PRO A 176 0.57 16.28 -8.82
N SER A 177 -0.21 15.83 -7.85
CA SER A 177 0.30 15.14 -6.67
C SER A 177 1.23 13.98 -7.10
N ARG A 178 2.50 14.06 -6.65
CA ARG A 178 3.54 13.02 -6.69
C ARG A 178 3.99 12.52 -8.07
N THR A 179 4.89 13.26 -8.71
CA THR A 179 5.92 12.70 -9.61
C THR A 179 6.95 11.90 -8.79
N SER A 180 6.75 10.59 -8.60
CA SER A 180 7.78 9.68 -8.06
C SER A 180 8.04 8.43 -8.91
N CYS A 181 7.23 8.14 -9.95
CA CYS A 181 7.29 6.87 -10.69
C CYS A 181 8.69 6.53 -11.26
N CYS A 182 9.47 7.51 -11.75
CA CYS A 182 10.80 7.21 -12.33
C CYS A 182 11.85 6.75 -11.30
N THR A 183 11.63 6.98 -10.01
CA THR A 183 12.53 6.49 -8.94
C THR A 183 11.98 5.28 -8.20
N SER A 184 10.68 5.01 -8.35
CA SER A 184 9.96 4.00 -7.58
C SER A 184 9.35 2.85 -8.38
N GLY A 185 9.55 2.77 -9.70
CA GLY A 185 9.15 1.58 -10.45
C GLY A 185 10.12 0.41 -10.19
N VAL A 186 9.57 -0.73 -9.74
CA VAL A 186 10.12 -2.10 -9.79
C VAL A 186 8.99 -2.98 -10.32
#